data_AF-A0A2M8PJR8-F1
#
_entry.id   AF-A0A2M8PJR8-F1
#
_cell.length_a   1.000
_cell.length_b   1.000
_cell.length_c   1.000
_cell.angle_alpha   90.00
_cell.angle_beta   90.00
_cell.angle_gamma   90.00
#
_symmetry.space_group_name_H-M   'P 1'
#
loop_
_entity.id
_entity.type
_entity.pdbx_description
1 polymer ?
#
loop_
_entity_poly.entity_id
_entity_poly.type
_entity_poly.pdbx_seq_one_letter_code
_entity_poly.pdbx_strand_id
1 'polypeptide(L)'
;ELELHVSTQANVCSWLSVDFWQKMGASLVVMAREVSFPELTEIREKCPDIKLETFVHGAMCMTYSGRCLLSNFMAERGANQGNCANSCRWKYKLHFRLKDGTIEELQLSEENLKLFEYFLEEG
;
A
#
# COMPACT_ATOMS: atom_id res chain seq x y z
N GLU A 1 -4.76 -20.83 -25.60
CA GLU A 1 -4.65 -19.37 -25.42
C GLU A 1 -4.56 -19.09 -23.92
N LEU A 2 -3.85 -18.04 -23.49
CA LEU A 2 -3.63 -17.73 -22.07
C LEU A 2 -4.58 -16.61 -21.64
N GLU A 3 -5.29 -16.78 -20.51
CA GLU A 3 -6.14 -15.71 -19.97
C GLU A 3 -5.29 -14.50 -19.53
N LEU A 4 -5.76 -13.29 -19.84
CA LEU A 4 -5.08 -12.04 -19.46
C LEU A 4 -5.66 -11.52 -18.14
N HIS A 5 -4.84 -11.47 -17.10
CA HIS A 5 -5.26 -10.99 -15.78
C HIS A 5 -4.56 -9.67 -15.44
N VAL A 6 -5.34 -8.69 -14.99
CA VAL A 6 -4.82 -7.38 -14.59
C VAL A 6 -4.44 -7.42 -13.12
N SER A 7 -3.15 -7.25 -12.85
CA SER A 7 -2.59 -7.18 -11.49
C SER A 7 -3.11 -5.97 -10.72
N THR A 8 -3.26 -6.12 -9.40
CA THR A 8 -3.58 -5.04 -8.46
C THR A 8 -2.62 -3.84 -8.59
N GLN A 9 -1.39 -4.05 -9.09
CA GLN A 9 -0.41 -2.99 -9.38
C GLN A 9 -0.90 -1.97 -10.43
N ALA A 10 -1.89 -2.32 -11.24
CA ALA A 10 -2.53 -1.43 -12.19
C ALA A 10 -3.37 -0.33 -11.50
N ASN A 11 -3.62 -0.45 -10.19
CA ASN A 11 -4.36 0.53 -9.39
C ASN A 11 -5.77 0.78 -9.95
N VAL A 12 -6.52 -0.31 -10.15
CA VAL A 12 -7.89 -0.25 -10.65
C VAL A 12 -8.84 0.04 -9.48
N CYS A 13 -9.36 1.27 -9.42
CA CYS A 13 -10.27 1.72 -8.37
C CYS A 13 -11.67 2.14 -8.87
N SER A 14 -11.98 1.98 -10.16
CA SER A 14 -13.25 2.44 -10.73
C SER A 14 -13.77 1.52 -11.84
N TRP A 15 -15.08 1.55 -12.07
CA TRP A 15 -15.72 0.74 -13.10
C TRP A 15 -15.25 1.14 -14.51
N LEU A 16 -14.96 2.43 -14.73
CA LEU A 16 -14.39 2.92 -15.98
C LEU A 16 -13.05 2.24 -16.30
N SER A 17 -12.22 2.04 -15.27
CA SER A 17 -10.92 1.38 -15.43
C SER A 17 -11.08 -0.12 -15.69
N VAL A 18 -12.06 -0.76 -15.05
CA VAL A 18 -12.40 -2.17 -15.31
C VAL A 18 -12.91 -2.36 -16.75
N ASP A 19 -13.86 -1.53 -17.20
CA ASP A 19 -14.41 -1.56 -18.55
C ASP A 19 -13.32 -1.34 -19.61
N PHE A 20 -12.39 -0.40 -19.36
CA PHE A 20 -11.22 -0.21 -20.21
C PHE A 20 -10.41 -1.50 -20.35
N TRP A 21 -10.05 -2.14 -19.23
CA TRP A 21 -9.25 -3.37 -19.26
C TRP A 21 -10.00 -4.54 -19.90
N GLN A 22 -11.30 -4.65 -19.68
CA GLN A 22 -12.15 -5.63 -20.33
C GLN A 22 -12.12 -5.47 -21.86
N LYS A 23 -12.25 -4.23 -22.35
CA LYS A 23 -12.15 -3.91 -23.80
C LYS A 23 -10.78 -4.22 -24.38
N MET A 24 -9.73 -4.17 -23.56
CA MET A 24 -8.37 -4.56 -23.93
C MET A 24 -8.13 -6.08 -23.89
N GLY A 25 -9.16 -6.88 -23.56
CA GLY A 25 -9.09 -8.34 -23.56
C GLY A 25 -8.79 -8.98 -22.20
N ALA A 26 -8.86 -8.22 -21.10
CA ALA A 26 -8.69 -8.79 -19.77
C ALA A 26 -9.84 -9.78 -19.43
N SER A 27 -9.49 -10.94 -18.90
CA SER A 27 -10.42 -11.95 -18.41
C SER A 27 -10.73 -11.80 -16.91
N LEU A 28 -9.83 -11.16 -16.17
CA LEU A 28 -9.94 -10.91 -14.73
C LEU A 28 -9.22 -9.62 -14.35
N VAL A 29 -9.81 -8.84 -13.45
CA VAL A 29 -9.20 -7.65 -12.88
C VAL A 29 -9.10 -7.79 -11.37
N VAL A 30 -7.86 -7.74 -10.86
CA VAL A 30 -7.61 -7.70 -9.42
C VAL A 30 -7.74 -6.25 -8.96
N MET A 31 -8.70 -6.00 -8.10
CA MET A 31 -9.01 -4.68 -7.58
C MET A 31 -7.85 -4.12 -6.73
N ALA A 32 -7.75 -2.80 -6.70
CA ALA A 32 -6.87 -2.12 -5.76
C ALA A 32 -7.34 -2.35 -4.31
N ARG A 33 -6.41 -2.34 -3.34
CA ARG A 33 -6.68 -2.72 -1.93
C ARG A 33 -7.50 -1.68 -1.17
N GLU A 34 -7.48 -0.47 -1.68
CA GLU A 34 -8.17 0.73 -1.24
C GLU A 34 -9.64 0.77 -1.66
N VAL A 35 -10.09 -0.12 -2.56
CA VAL A 35 -11.49 -0.17 -3.02
C VAL A 35 -12.38 -0.66 -1.88
N SER A 36 -13.31 0.20 -1.46
CA SER A 36 -14.29 -0.11 -0.45
C SER A 36 -15.37 -1.07 -0.96
N PHE A 37 -16.10 -1.72 -0.04
CA PHE A 37 -17.18 -2.63 -0.41
C PHE A 37 -18.32 -1.95 -1.21
N PRO A 38 -18.77 -0.72 -0.89
CA PRO A 38 -19.73 0.00 -1.72
C PRO A 38 -19.22 0.26 -3.14
N GLU A 39 -17.98 0.71 -3.29
CA GLU A 39 -17.37 0.93 -4.61
C GLU A 39 -17.26 -0.38 -5.40
N LEU A 40 -16.90 -1.48 -4.74
CA LEU A 40 -16.85 -2.80 -5.37
C LEU A 40 -18.23 -3.25 -5.87
N THR A 41 -19.29 -2.96 -5.10
CA THR A 41 -20.67 -3.25 -5.50
C THR A 41 -21.03 -2.48 -6.78
N GLU A 42 -20.75 -1.17 -6.82
CA GLU A 42 -20.97 -0.36 -8.02
C GLU A 42 -20.19 -0.90 -9.23
N ILE A 43 -18.92 -1.25 -9.03
CA ILE A 43 -18.06 -1.80 -10.08
C ILE A 43 -18.62 -3.11 -10.62
N ARG A 44 -19.10 -4.00 -9.73
CA ARG A 44 -19.72 -5.26 -10.13
C ARG A 44 -20.98 -5.04 -10.96
N GLU A 45 -21.84 -4.10 -10.56
CA GLU A 45 -23.07 -3.75 -11.26
C GLU A 45 -22.81 -3.18 -12.66
N LYS A 46 -21.78 -2.32 -12.79
CA LYS A 46 -21.45 -1.65 -14.05
C LYS A 46 -20.69 -2.52 -15.03
N CYS A 47 -19.93 -3.51 -14.56
CA CYS A 47 -19.07 -4.33 -15.40
C CYS A 47 -19.40 -5.82 -15.28
N PRO A 48 -20.65 -6.31 -15.41
CA PRO A 48 -21.08 -7.66 -14.98
C PRO A 48 -20.36 -8.84 -15.65
N ASP A 49 -19.76 -8.64 -16.83
CA ASP A 49 -19.26 -9.72 -17.68
C ASP A 49 -17.78 -10.09 -17.45
N ILE A 50 -17.06 -9.39 -16.56
CA ILE A 50 -15.66 -9.68 -16.22
C ILE A 50 -15.50 -10.25 -14.81
N LYS A 51 -14.51 -11.13 -14.59
CA LYS A 51 -14.17 -11.60 -13.24
C LYS A 51 -13.49 -10.48 -12.46
N LEU A 52 -13.91 -10.29 -11.22
CA LEU A 52 -13.30 -9.36 -10.28
C LEU A 52 -12.70 -10.16 -9.12
N GLU A 53 -11.47 -9.85 -8.74
CA GLU A 53 -10.80 -10.40 -7.58
C GLU A 53 -10.46 -9.27 -6.61
N THR A 54 -10.66 -9.47 -5.30
CA THR A 54 -10.38 -8.45 -4.29
C THR A 54 -9.74 -9.04 -3.04
N PHE A 55 -9.05 -8.19 -2.29
CA PHE A 55 -8.43 -8.56 -1.02
C PHE A 55 -9.40 -8.32 0.13
N VAL A 56 -9.73 -9.37 0.89
CA VAL A 56 -10.60 -9.26 2.08
C VAL A 56 -9.80 -9.05 3.36
N HIS A 57 -8.69 -9.80 3.51
CA HIS A 57 -7.79 -9.68 4.65
C HIS A 57 -6.34 -9.83 4.17
N GLY A 58 -5.39 -9.28 4.95
CA GLY A 58 -3.97 -9.46 4.67
C GLY A 58 -3.13 -8.25 5.08
N ALA A 59 -1.92 -8.20 4.55
CA ALA A 59 -1.03 -7.08 4.77
C ALA A 59 -1.55 -5.83 4.06
N MET A 60 -2.26 -4.93 4.77
CA MET A 60 -2.48 -3.58 4.24
C MET A 60 -1.12 -2.91 4.04
N CYS A 61 -0.90 -2.44 2.83
CA CYS A 61 0.29 -1.70 2.49
C CYS A 61 0.06 -0.24 2.89
N MET A 62 1.08 0.42 3.46
CA MET A 62 1.04 1.88 3.64
C MET A 62 1.03 2.62 2.28
N THR A 63 1.35 1.93 1.19
CA THR A 63 1.48 2.52 -0.15
C THR A 63 0.41 2.01 -1.11
N TYR A 64 -0.12 2.92 -1.93
CA TYR A 64 -1.22 2.68 -2.86
C TYR A 64 -0.92 1.53 -3.84
N SER A 65 -1.78 0.52 -3.89
CA SER A 65 -1.68 -0.63 -4.80
C SER A 65 -0.29 -1.30 -4.87
N GLY A 66 0.45 -1.35 -3.75
CA GLY A 66 1.75 -2.02 -3.65
C GLY A 66 2.93 -1.27 -4.30
N ARG A 67 2.73 -0.04 -4.76
CA ARG A 67 3.77 0.84 -5.30
C ARG A 67 4.59 1.47 -4.18
N CYS A 68 5.48 0.69 -3.58
CA CYS A 68 6.27 1.12 -2.44
C CYS A 68 7.66 1.63 -2.85
N LEU A 69 7.88 2.95 -2.74
CA LEU A 69 9.20 3.57 -2.86
C LEU A 69 10.05 3.41 -1.60
N LEU A 70 9.41 3.32 -0.44
CA LEU A 70 10.09 3.22 0.86
C LEU A 70 10.99 1.99 0.95
N SER A 71 10.50 0.83 0.50
CA SER A 71 11.27 -0.43 0.48
C SER A 71 12.49 -0.34 -0.45
N ASN A 72 12.33 0.34 -1.59
CA ASN A 72 13.42 0.52 -2.52
C ASN A 72 14.48 1.47 -1.95
N PHE A 73 14.05 2.57 -1.35
CA PHE A 73 14.95 3.56 -0.77
C PHE A 73 15.72 3.02 0.44
N MET A 74 15.03 2.33 1.35
CA MET A 74 15.63 1.89 2.61
C MET A 74 16.42 0.58 2.52
N ALA A 75 16.08 -0.28 1.55
CA ALA A 75 16.57 -1.66 1.51
C ALA A 75 16.97 -2.11 0.11
N GLU A 76 16.98 -1.23 -0.89
CA GLU A 76 17.26 -1.54 -2.31
C GLU A 76 16.39 -2.68 -2.86
N ARG A 77 15.17 -2.79 -2.33
CA ARG A 77 14.24 -3.87 -2.58
C ARG A 77 12.96 -3.35 -3.21
N GLY A 78 12.83 -3.55 -4.52
CA GLY A 78 11.69 -3.11 -5.31
C GLY A 78 10.41 -3.91 -5.01
N ALA A 79 9.43 -3.27 -4.36
CA ALA A 79 8.13 -3.91 -4.11
C ALA A 79 7.37 -4.24 -5.40
N ASN A 80 7.56 -3.44 -6.46
CA ASN A 80 6.96 -3.69 -7.77
C ASN A 80 7.48 -4.98 -8.43
N GLN A 81 8.64 -5.49 -8.01
CA GLN A 81 9.22 -6.77 -8.46
C GLN A 81 8.85 -7.92 -7.51
N GLY A 82 7.89 -7.72 -6.60
CA GLY A 82 7.53 -8.70 -5.58
C GLY A 82 8.56 -8.82 -4.44
N ASN A 83 9.55 -7.93 -4.38
CA ASN A 83 10.67 -8.05 -3.45
C ASN A 83 10.54 -7.17 -2.19
N CYS A 84 9.31 -6.79 -1.80
CA CYS A 84 9.07 -5.85 -0.71
C CYS A 84 9.77 -6.26 0.60
N ALA A 85 10.56 -5.34 1.18
CA ALA A 85 11.29 -5.53 2.44
C ALA A 85 10.41 -5.39 3.69
N ASN A 86 9.15 -4.98 3.53
CA ASN A 86 8.22 -4.67 4.63
C ASN A 86 8.79 -3.62 5.60
N SER A 87 9.50 -2.61 5.09
CA SER A 87 10.13 -1.56 5.90
C SER A 87 9.13 -0.79 6.75
N CYS A 88 7.87 -0.66 6.33
CA CYS A 88 6.80 -0.08 7.14
C CYS A 88 6.50 -0.84 8.46
N ARG A 89 7.05 -2.04 8.65
CA ARG A 89 6.85 -2.90 9.84
C ARG A 89 8.12 -3.09 10.66
N TRP A 90 9.20 -2.44 10.28
CA TRP A 90 10.45 -2.53 11.03
C TRP A 90 10.30 -1.85 12.39
N LYS A 91 11.13 -2.28 13.34
CA LYS A 91 11.18 -1.65 14.67
C LYS A 91 12.03 -0.39 14.56
N TYR A 92 11.35 0.75 14.39
CA TYR A 92 12.00 2.06 14.40
C TYR A 92 12.28 2.51 15.84
N LYS A 93 13.43 3.17 16.02
CA LYS A 93 13.85 3.78 17.28
C LYS A 93 13.76 5.29 17.15
N LEU A 94 13.32 5.94 18.22
CA LEU A 94 13.35 7.40 18.32
C LEU A 94 14.67 7.83 18.94
N HIS A 95 15.24 8.89 18.40
CA HIS A 95 16.46 9.48 18.92
C HIS A 95 16.25 10.97 19.12
N PHE A 96 16.84 11.54 20.18
CA PHE A 96 16.93 12.98 20.36
C PHE A 96 18.39 13.42 20.32
N ARG A 97 18.61 14.66 19.89
CA ARG A 97 19.92 15.29 19.87
C ARG A 97 19.99 16.36 20.95
N LEU A 98 20.95 16.22 21.85
CA LEU A 98 21.27 17.24 22.86
C LEU A 98 21.95 18.45 22.21
N LYS A 99 21.96 19.59 22.90
CA LYS A 99 22.55 20.85 22.39
C LYS A 99 24.05 20.74 22.11
N ASP A 100 24.74 19.82 22.76
CA ASP A 100 26.16 19.52 22.55
C ASP A 100 26.42 18.58 21.36
N GLY A 101 25.36 18.11 20.69
CA GLY A 101 25.44 17.21 19.54
C GLY A 101 25.32 15.73 19.88
N THR A 102 25.28 15.35 21.15
CA THR A 102 25.11 13.95 21.57
C THR A 102 23.75 13.41 21.11
N ILE A 103 23.73 12.20 20.55
CA ILE A 103 22.51 11.52 20.11
C ILE A 103 22.23 10.36 21.05
N GLU A 104 21.04 10.36 21.66
CA GLU A 104 20.58 9.30 22.56
C GLU A 104 19.26 8.70 22.07
N GLU A 105 19.03 7.42 22.37
CA GLU A 105 17.78 6.73 22.07
C GLU A 105 16.71 7.06 23.11
N LEU A 106 15.53 7.49 22.66
CA LEU A 106 14.37 7.70 23.52
C LEU A 106 13.62 6.38 23.72
N GLN A 107 13.62 5.86 24.95
CA GLN A 107 12.82 4.70 25.31
C GLN A 107 11.38 5.13 25.61
N LEU A 108 10.44 4.72 24.75
CA LEU A 108 9.02 4.97 24.95
C LEU A 108 8.42 3.97 25.94
N SER A 109 7.66 4.48 26.91
CA SER A 109 6.85 3.73 27.86
C SER A 109 5.40 4.22 27.82
N GLU A 110 4.46 3.45 28.34
CA GLU A 110 3.05 3.90 28.41
C GLU A 110 2.86 5.22 29.16
N GLU A 111 3.77 5.52 30.10
CA GLU A 111 3.76 6.74 30.91
C GLU A 111 4.24 7.97 30.13
N ASN A 112 5.25 7.82 29.27
CA ASN A 112 5.85 8.95 28.55
C ASN A 112 5.31 9.15 27.12
N LEU A 113 4.63 8.15 26.55
CA LEU A 113 4.18 8.17 25.16
C LEU A 113 3.26 9.37 24.84
N LYS A 114 2.51 9.84 25.84
CA LYS A 114 1.56 10.96 25.73
C LYS A 114 2.19 12.33 25.97
N LEU A 115 3.47 12.40 26.34
CA LEU A 115 4.18 13.66 26.57
C LEU A 115 4.66 14.34 25.28
N PHE A 116 4.60 13.62 24.15
CA PHE A 116 5.13 14.07 22.89
C PHE A 116 4.04 14.19 21.83
N GLU A 117 4.14 15.23 21.00
CA GLU A 117 3.45 15.27 19.72
C GLU A 117 4.40 14.69 18.66
N TYR A 118 3.89 13.74 17.87
CA TYR A 118 4.65 13.09 16.82
C TYR A 118 4.25 13.67 15.47
N PHE A 119 5.19 14.27 14.78
CA PHE A 119 5.00 14.77 13.42
C PHE A 119 6.20 14.37 12.56
N LEU A 120 5.94 14.20 11.26
CA LEU A 120 6.96 14.00 10.25
C LEU A 120 7.12 15.33 9.52
N GLU A 121 8.35 15.83 9.46
CA GLU A 121 8.69 17.06 8.72
C GLU A 121 9.66 16.68 7.61
N GLU A 122 9.34 17.06 6.37
CA GLU A 122 10.29 16.95 5.26
C GLU A 122 11.31 18.08 5.39
N GLY A 123 12.59 17.70 5.49
CA GLY A 123 13.73 18.63 5.58
C GLY A 123 14.46 18.78 4.25
#